data_AF-H1S8Y7-F1
#
_entry.id   AF-H1S8Y7-F1
#
_cell.length_a   1.000
_cell.length_b   1.000
_cell.length_c   1.000
_cell.angle_alpha   90.00
_cell.angle_beta   90.00
_cell.angle_gamma   90.00
#
_symmetry.space_group_name_H-M   'P 1'
#
loop_
_entity.id
_entity.type
_entity.pdbx_description
1 polymer ?
#
loop_
_entity_poly.entity_id
_entity_poly.type
_entity_poly.pdbx_seq_one_letter_code
_entity_poly.pdbx_strand_id
1 'polypeptide(L)'
;MRDGRDEAYVCCALLHDIGDTLGTFNHPDIAAAVLKPFVSEADHWMVQNHGIFQGHYFFHHLGMDRDMREQFAGHPHYDRTAEFCELYDSPAFDPTAETLPLAEFEPMVRRLFKHPVNSIYKKAAAMAET
;
A
#
# COMPACT_ATOMS: atom_id res chain seq x y z
N MET A 1 10.26 -8.67 3.74
CA MET A 1 11.67 -9.17 3.64
C MET A 1 11.84 -10.63 4.11
N ARG A 2 10.88 -11.51 3.83
CA ARG A 2 10.97 -12.98 4.02
C ARG A 2 10.33 -13.72 2.85
N ASP A 3 9.27 -13.11 2.31
CA ASP A 3 8.50 -13.59 1.16
C ASP A 3 9.02 -13.15 -0.22
N GLY A 4 10.27 -12.68 -0.33
CA GLY A 4 10.89 -12.36 -1.63
C GLY A 4 10.25 -11.23 -2.46
N ARG A 5 9.26 -10.49 -1.92
CA ARG A 5 8.64 -9.33 -2.58
C ARG A 5 9.65 -8.25 -2.92
N ASP A 6 9.42 -7.54 -4.01
CA ASP A 6 10.25 -6.42 -4.43
C ASP A 6 10.15 -5.23 -3.45
N GLU A 7 11.11 -4.32 -3.56
CA GLU A 7 11.25 -3.19 -2.64
C GLU A 7 10.04 -2.25 -2.66
N ALA A 8 9.44 -1.99 -3.82
CA ALA A 8 8.30 -1.08 -3.93
C ALA A 8 7.06 -1.70 -3.25
N TYR A 9 6.84 -3.00 -3.43
CA TYR A 9 5.77 -3.72 -2.75
C TYR A 9 5.96 -3.71 -1.22
N VAL A 10 7.18 -3.96 -0.72
CA VAL A 10 7.49 -3.90 0.72
C VAL A 10 7.23 -2.49 1.27
N CYS A 11 7.60 -1.44 0.55
CA CYS A 11 7.30 -0.07 0.96
C CYS A 11 5.80 0.24 0.92
N CYS A 12 5.05 -0.28 -0.05
CA CYS A 12 3.58 -0.15 -0.05
C CYS A 12 2.97 -0.82 1.17
N ALA A 13 3.41 -2.04 1.52
CA ALA A 13 2.97 -2.72 2.74
C ALA A 13 3.29 -1.91 4.00
N LEU A 14 4.45 -1.25 4.07
CA LEU A 14 4.81 -0.40 5.20
C LEU A 14 3.97 0.89 5.28
N LEU A 15 3.55 1.44 4.14
CA LEU A 15 3.02 2.81 4.03
C LEU A 15 1.54 2.90 3.65
N HIS A 16 0.83 1.77 3.45
CA HIS A 16 -0.56 1.77 2.99
C HIS A 16 -1.52 2.58 3.89
N ASP A 17 -1.24 2.62 5.20
CA ASP A 17 -2.03 3.36 6.20
C ASP A 17 -1.42 4.72 6.61
N ILE A 18 -0.36 5.21 5.96
CA ILE A 18 0.26 6.49 6.34
C ILE A 18 -0.71 7.69 6.28
N GLY A 19 -1.81 7.54 5.55
CA GLY A 19 -2.89 8.50 5.42
C GLY A 19 -3.75 8.69 6.67
N ASP A 20 -3.73 7.78 7.65
CA ASP A 20 -4.65 7.79 8.80
C ASP A 20 -4.63 9.11 9.59
N THR A 21 -3.44 9.70 9.69
CA THR A 21 -3.22 10.95 10.43
C THR A 21 -3.81 12.19 9.75
N LEU A 22 -4.06 12.13 8.43
CA LEU A 22 -4.51 13.26 7.63
C LEU A 22 -5.92 13.08 7.04
N GLY A 23 -6.34 11.83 6.82
CA GLY A 23 -7.60 11.48 6.18
C GLY A 23 -8.25 10.29 6.85
N THR A 24 -8.65 10.41 8.11
CA THR A 24 -9.21 9.30 8.93
C THR A 24 -10.39 8.55 8.29
N PHE A 25 -11.13 9.18 7.37
CA PHE A 25 -12.28 8.56 6.70
C PHE A 25 -11.99 8.14 5.25
N ASN A 26 -10.80 8.41 4.74
CA ASN A 26 -10.40 8.09 3.37
C ASN A 26 -8.87 7.93 3.25
N HIS A 27 -8.25 7.35 4.28
CA HIS A 27 -6.81 7.23 4.40
C HIS A 27 -6.13 6.55 3.19
N PRO A 28 -6.76 5.58 2.49
CA PRO A 28 -6.14 4.97 1.33
C PRO A 28 -5.91 5.98 0.19
N ASP A 29 -6.77 6.99 0.05
CA ASP A 29 -6.62 8.04 -0.97
C ASP A 29 -5.38 8.88 -0.73
N ILE A 30 -5.10 9.21 0.54
CA ILE A 30 -3.92 9.99 0.92
C ILE A 30 -2.65 9.16 0.68
N ALA A 31 -2.62 7.91 1.14
CA ALA A 31 -1.49 7.02 0.92
C ALA A 31 -1.22 6.78 -0.59
N ALA A 32 -2.28 6.53 -1.36
CA ALA A 32 -2.20 6.37 -2.81
C ALA A 32 -1.66 7.63 -3.49
N ALA A 33 -2.13 8.82 -3.11
CA ALA A 33 -1.64 10.08 -3.67
C ALA A 33 -0.14 10.30 -3.40
N VAL A 34 0.35 9.95 -2.21
CA VAL A 34 1.77 10.03 -1.85
C VAL A 34 2.62 9.06 -2.67
N LEU A 35 2.15 7.82 -2.84
CA LEU A 35 2.93 6.75 -3.49
C LEU A 35 2.85 6.77 -5.01
N LYS A 36 1.76 7.30 -5.60
CA LYS A 36 1.51 7.32 -7.05
C LYS A 36 2.71 7.69 -7.93
N PRO A 37 3.55 8.69 -7.59
CA PRO A 37 4.67 9.05 -8.43
C PRO A 37 5.80 8.01 -8.44
N PHE A 38 5.85 7.11 -7.46
CA PHE A 38 7.03 6.26 -7.16
C PHE A 38 6.80 4.77 -7.40
N VAL A 39 5.54 4.33 -7.50
CA VAL A 39 5.20 2.91 -7.59
C VAL A 39 4.52 2.56 -8.92
N SER A 40 4.41 1.26 -9.19
CA SER A 40 3.71 0.75 -10.38
C SER A 40 2.19 1.04 -10.30
N GLU A 41 1.50 0.96 -11.44
CA GLU A 41 0.03 1.04 -11.46
C GLU A 41 -0.62 -0.01 -10.54
N ALA A 42 -0.05 -1.21 -10.50
CA ALA A 42 -0.57 -2.30 -9.72
C ALA A 42 -0.41 -2.09 -8.21
N ASP A 43 0.73 -1.58 -7.75
CA ASP A 43 0.94 -1.29 -6.33
C ASP A 43 0.16 -0.05 -5.89
N HIS A 44 0.05 0.96 -6.77
CA HIS A 44 -0.83 2.10 -6.52
C HIS A 44 -2.30 1.67 -6.37
N TRP A 45 -2.79 0.79 -7.26
CA TRP A 45 -4.16 0.29 -7.19
C TRP A 45 -4.40 -0.53 -5.91
N MET A 46 -3.43 -1.37 -5.54
CA MET A 46 -3.46 -2.12 -4.28
C MET A 46 -3.59 -1.18 -3.08
N VAL A 47 -2.71 -0.19 -2.95
CA VAL A 47 -2.78 0.78 -1.84
C VAL A 47 -4.07 1.58 -1.87
N GLN A 48 -4.55 2.02 -3.03
CA GLN A 48 -5.77 2.81 -3.09
C GLN A 48 -7.01 2.04 -2.64
N ASN A 49 -7.07 0.73 -2.91
CA ASN A 49 -8.27 -0.08 -2.67
C ASN A 49 -8.15 -0.99 -1.44
N HIS A 50 -7.00 -1.03 -0.77
CA HIS A 50 -6.76 -1.99 0.33
C HIS A 50 -7.85 -1.93 1.40
N GLY A 51 -8.34 -0.74 1.79
CA GLY A 51 -9.37 -0.63 2.84
C GLY A 51 -10.68 -1.35 2.50
N ILE A 52 -11.11 -1.35 1.23
CA ILE A 52 -12.30 -2.11 0.80
C ILE A 52 -12.02 -3.61 0.81
N PHE A 53 -10.81 -4.04 0.42
CA PHE A 53 -10.43 -5.44 0.40
C PHE A 53 -10.20 -6.03 1.80
N GLN A 54 -9.54 -5.28 2.68
CA GLN A 54 -9.35 -5.58 4.11
C GLN A 54 -10.70 -5.70 4.81
N GLY A 55 -11.70 -4.91 4.38
CA GLY A 55 -13.09 -5.00 4.85
C GLY A 55 -13.67 -6.42 4.83
N HIS A 56 -13.21 -7.30 3.95
CA HIS A 56 -13.62 -8.71 3.93
C HIS A 56 -13.42 -9.43 5.27
N TYR A 57 -12.41 -9.02 6.04
CA TYR A 57 -12.05 -9.62 7.32
C TYR A 57 -12.81 -9.02 8.51
N PHE A 58 -13.38 -7.81 8.42
CA PHE A 58 -14.00 -7.15 9.59
C PHE A 58 -15.31 -6.38 9.37
N PHE A 59 -15.71 -6.04 8.14
CA PHE A 59 -16.94 -5.26 7.88
C PHE A 59 -18.20 -5.93 8.43
N HIS A 60 -18.30 -7.26 8.41
CA HIS A 60 -19.43 -7.99 8.97
C HIS A 60 -19.57 -7.83 10.50
N HIS A 61 -18.49 -7.48 11.21
CA HIS A 61 -18.55 -7.13 12.63
C HIS A 61 -19.07 -5.70 12.87
N LEU A 62 -19.07 -4.86 11.83
CA LEU A 62 -19.59 -3.48 11.85
C LEU A 62 -21.00 -3.37 11.24
N GLY A 63 -21.61 -4.49 10.82
CA GLY A 63 -22.88 -4.49 10.08
C GLY A 63 -22.76 -4.00 8.64
N MET A 64 -21.54 -3.96 8.09
CA MET A 64 -21.24 -3.60 6.72
C MET A 64 -21.10 -4.85 5.83
N ASP A 65 -21.12 -4.64 4.51
CA ASP A 65 -20.98 -5.70 3.52
C ASP A 65 -19.54 -6.19 3.42
N ARG A 66 -19.27 -7.42 3.88
CA ARG A 66 -17.93 -8.04 3.78
C ARG A 66 -17.48 -8.33 2.34
N ASP A 67 -18.41 -8.40 1.40
CA ASP A 67 -18.13 -8.71 0.00
C ASP A 67 -18.12 -7.43 -0.85
N MET A 68 -17.99 -6.26 -0.21
CA MET A 68 -17.88 -4.96 -0.89
C MET A 68 -16.75 -4.92 -1.93
N ARG A 69 -15.69 -5.73 -1.76
CA ARG A 69 -14.61 -5.88 -2.76
C ARG A 69 -15.09 -6.44 -4.12
N GLU A 70 -16.21 -7.17 -4.16
CA GLU A 70 -16.76 -7.76 -5.39
C GLU A 70 -17.17 -6.70 -6.43
N GLN A 71 -17.33 -5.44 -6.03
CA GLN A 71 -17.51 -4.33 -6.97
C GLN A 71 -16.33 -4.18 -7.95
N PHE A 72 -15.15 -4.75 -7.61
CA PHE A 72 -13.95 -4.73 -8.43
C PHE A 72 -13.70 -6.06 -9.16
N ALA A 73 -14.65 -6.99 -9.14
CA ALA A 73 -14.49 -8.30 -9.79
C ALA A 73 -14.09 -8.15 -11.27
N GLY A 74 -13.07 -8.90 -11.69
CA GLY A 74 -12.51 -8.85 -13.04
C GLY A 74 -11.46 -7.75 -13.27
N HIS A 75 -11.16 -6.90 -12.29
CA HIS A 75 -10.04 -5.95 -12.39
C HIS A 75 -8.69 -6.68 -12.38
N PRO A 76 -7.69 -6.29 -13.21
CA PRO A 76 -6.38 -6.98 -13.29
C PRO A 76 -5.57 -7.03 -11.99
N HIS A 77 -5.95 -6.24 -10.98
CA HIS A 77 -5.25 -6.14 -9.70
C HIS A 77 -6.11 -6.60 -8.50
N TYR A 78 -7.28 -7.19 -8.77
CA TYR A 78 -8.16 -7.74 -7.74
C TYR A 78 -7.42 -8.77 -6.88
N ASP A 79 -6.89 -9.83 -7.50
CA ASP A 79 -6.24 -10.93 -6.77
C ASP A 79 -5.01 -10.46 -6.00
N ARG A 80 -4.22 -9.55 -6.59
CA ARG A 80 -3.06 -8.92 -5.94
C ARG A 80 -3.45 -8.23 -4.63
N THR A 81 -4.58 -7.52 -4.62
CA THR A 81 -5.03 -6.73 -3.47
C THR A 81 -5.71 -7.61 -2.43
N ALA A 82 -6.45 -8.63 -2.88
CA ALA A 82 -6.96 -9.67 -1.99
C ALA A 82 -5.83 -10.41 -1.27
N GLU A 83 -4.79 -10.84 -2.00
CA GLU A 83 -3.58 -11.48 -1.47
C GLU A 83 -2.83 -10.55 -0.50
N PHE A 84 -2.68 -9.27 -0.85
CA PHE A 84 -2.07 -8.29 0.05
C PHE A 84 -2.80 -8.23 1.39
N CYS A 85 -4.13 -8.17 1.36
CA CYS A 85 -4.92 -8.11 2.57
C CYS A 85 -4.88 -9.41 3.38
N GLU A 86 -4.86 -10.56 2.69
CA GLU A 86 -4.75 -11.89 3.30
C GLU A 86 -3.42 -12.10 4.01
N LEU A 87 -2.32 -11.73 3.37
CA LEU A 87 -0.98 -12.10 3.83
C LEU A 87 -0.32 -11.05 4.72
N TYR A 88 -0.67 -9.76 4.59
CA TYR A 88 0.07 -8.69 5.25
C TYR A 88 -0.81 -7.73 6.03
N ASP A 89 -1.84 -7.17 5.41
CA ASP A 89 -2.65 -6.11 6.03
C ASP A 89 -3.44 -6.64 7.24
N SER A 90 -4.36 -7.59 7.03
CA SER A 90 -5.21 -8.09 8.10
C SER A 90 -4.45 -8.85 9.19
N PRO A 91 -3.39 -9.64 8.90
CA PRO A 91 -2.55 -10.23 9.93
C PRO A 91 -1.75 -9.22 10.78
N ALA A 92 -1.54 -7.98 10.32
CA ALA A 92 -0.73 -6.99 11.04
C ALA A 92 -1.36 -6.53 12.37
N PHE A 93 -2.62 -6.88 12.63
CA PHE A 93 -3.32 -6.59 13.89
C PHE A 93 -3.01 -7.58 15.02
N ASP A 94 -2.18 -8.61 14.79
CA ASP A 94 -1.73 -9.53 15.84
C ASP A 94 -0.71 -8.83 16.78
N PRO A 95 -1.06 -8.56 18.06
CA PRO A 95 -0.16 -7.88 19.00
C PRO A 95 1.05 -8.74 19.41
N THR A 96 1.05 -10.02 19.07
CA THR A 96 2.13 -10.97 19.37
C THR A 96 3.05 -11.25 18.18
N ALA A 97 2.71 -10.70 17.00
CA ALA A 97 3.53 -10.88 15.81
C ALA A 97 4.91 -10.23 15.97
N GLU A 98 5.93 -10.89 15.41
CA GLU A 98 7.27 -10.33 15.33
C GLU A 98 7.27 -9.12 14.39
N THR A 99 7.74 -7.97 14.89
CA THR A 99 7.90 -6.76 14.10
C THR A 99 9.37 -6.36 14.00
N LEU A 100 9.73 -5.72 12.89
CA LEU A 100 11.04 -5.12 12.68
C LEU A 100 10.98 -3.62 12.97
N PRO A 101 12.06 -3.01 13.49
CA PRO A 101 12.09 -1.58 13.70
C PRO A 101 12.11 -0.81 12.36
N LEU A 102 11.56 0.41 12.34
CA LEU A 102 11.50 1.25 11.14
C LEU A 102 12.87 1.47 10.47
N ALA A 103 13.95 1.48 11.25
CA ALA A 103 15.31 1.62 10.75
C ALA A 103 15.70 0.53 9.73
N GLU A 104 15.13 -0.67 9.81
CA GLU A 104 15.35 -1.74 8.83
C GLU A 104 14.77 -1.40 7.44
N PHE A 105 13.72 -0.58 7.41
CA PHE A 105 13.03 -0.19 6.18
C PHE A 105 13.49 1.17 5.64
N GLU A 106 14.06 2.02 6.49
CA GLU A 106 14.49 3.38 6.13
C GLU A 106 15.32 3.43 4.84
N PRO A 107 16.33 2.56 4.62
CA PRO A 107 17.11 2.60 3.38
C PRO A 107 16.26 2.34 2.12
N MET A 108 15.26 1.45 2.18
CA MET A 108 14.34 1.14 1.07
C MET A 108 13.42 2.33 0.79
N VAL A 109 12.82 2.89 1.85
CA VAL A 109 11.93 4.05 1.75
C VAL A 109 12.66 5.23 1.12
N ARG A 110 13.91 5.49 1.53
CA ARG A 110 14.74 6.56 0.95
C ARG A 110 15.01 6.35 -0.54
N ARG A 111 15.27 5.11 -0.98
CA ARG A 111 15.50 4.80 -2.40
C ARG A 111 14.22 4.96 -3.22
N LEU A 112 13.08 4.47 -2.71
CA LEU A 112 11.79 4.61 -3.38
C LEU A 112 11.45 6.07 -3.66
N PHE A 113 11.51 6.93 -2.64
CA PHE A 113 11.14 8.34 -2.77
C PHE A 113 12.17 9.21 -3.50
N LYS A 114 13.36 8.68 -3.78
CA LYS A 114 14.39 9.40 -4.52
C LYS A 114 14.04 9.55 -6.01
N HIS A 115 13.44 8.52 -6.63
CA HIS A 115 13.29 8.45 -8.08
C HIS A 115 11.81 8.28 -8.48
N PRO A 116 11.08 9.37 -8.81
CA PRO A 116 9.72 9.24 -9.29
C PRO A 116 9.68 8.53 -10.67
N VAL A 117 8.87 7.49 -10.76
CA VAL A 117 8.64 6.69 -11.97
C VAL A 117 7.56 7.32 -12.85
N ASN A 118 6.49 7.83 -12.22
CA ASN A 118 5.25 8.32 -12.82
C ASN A 118 4.99 9.79 -12.47
N SER A 119 5.86 10.69 -12.90
CA SER A 119 5.76 12.12 -12.58
C SER A 119 6.14 13.02 -13.74
N ILE A 120 5.45 14.16 -13.86
CA ILE A 120 5.84 15.24 -14.78
C ILE A 120 7.21 15.85 -14.41
N TYR A 121 7.65 15.69 -13.16
CA TYR A 121 8.92 16.19 -12.65
C TYR A 121 10.11 15.24 -12.89
N LYS A 122 9.89 14.10 -13.55
CA LYS A 122 10.92 13.07 -13.78
C LYS A 122 12.18 13.62 -14.45
N LYS A 123 12.03 14.55 -15.41
CA LYS A 123 13.16 15.21 -16.08
C LYS A 123 13.96 16.11 -15.12
N ALA A 124 13.29 16.85 -14.24
CA ALA A 124 13.95 17.72 -13.27
C ALA A 124 14.69 16.91 -12.20
N ALA A 125 14.10 15.80 -11.74
CA ALA A 125 14.75 14.89 -10.79
C ALA A 125 16.04 14.29 -11.35
N ALA A 126 16.03 13.82 -12.61
CA ALA A 126 17.22 13.26 -13.25
C ALA A 126 18.37 14.27 -13.42
N MET A 127 18.05 15.57 -13.60
CA MET A 127 19.06 16.63 -13.72
C MET A 127 19.68 17.05 -12.37
N ALA A 128 19.01 16.78 -11.25
CA ALA A 128 19.53 17.09 -9.92
C ALA A 128 20.56 16.05 -9.41
N GLU A 129 20.73 14.95 -10.14
CA GLU A 129 21.62 13.83 -9.78
C GLU A 129 22.95 13.83 -10.54
N THR A 130 23.14 14.76 -11.47
CA THR A 130 24.37 15.02 -12.25
C THR A 130 25.14 16.20 -11.70
#